data_AF-A0A317IZQ2-F1
#
_entry.id   AF-A0A317IZQ2-F1
#
_cell.length_a   1.000
_cell.length_b   1.000
_cell.length_c   1.000
_cell.angle_alpha   90.00
_cell.angle_beta   90.00
_cell.angle_gamma   90.00
#
_symmetry.space_group_name_H-M   'P 1'
#
loop_
_entity.id
_entity.type
_entity.pdbx_description
1 polymer ?
#
loop_
_entity_poly.entity_id
_entity_poly.type
_entity_poly.pdbx_seq_one_letter_code
_entity_poly.pdbx_strand_id
1 'polypeptide(L)'
;MKRIIISLLLIIISILAVSFSWYFSKYRSPKSHLISPAKNISARLSSQLKEKASNLKDYAQLHHCNETIGFLVDMSIESGKKRFFVYDLENDSLMLSGLVAHGSCNQSWLSG
;
A
#
# COMPACT_ATOMS: atom_id res chain seq x y z
N MET A 1 -46.26 -12.73 -25.49
CA MET A 1 -45.58 -13.46 -24.40
C MET A 1 -44.04 -13.38 -24.51
N LYS A 2 -43.41 -13.90 -25.57
CA LYS A 2 -41.94 -13.89 -25.73
C LYS A 2 -41.29 -12.48 -25.64
N ARG A 3 -41.92 -11.46 -26.25
CA ARG A 3 -41.43 -10.06 -26.19
C ARG A 3 -41.47 -9.46 -24.78
N ILE A 4 -42.49 -9.81 -24.00
CA ILE A 4 -42.64 -9.36 -22.60
C ILE A 4 -41.58 -10.04 -21.73
N ILE A 5 -41.36 -11.34 -21.94
CA ILE A 5 -40.32 -12.12 -21.24
C ILE A 5 -38.93 -11.55 -21.53
N ILE A 6 -38.61 -11.23 -22.79
CA ILE A 6 -37.32 -10.63 -23.17
C ILE A 6 -37.13 -9.26 -22.49
N SER A 7 -38.18 -8.43 -22.46
CA SER A 7 -38.12 -7.12 -21.80
C SER A 7 -37.87 -7.23 -20.29
N LEU A 8 -38.48 -8.20 -19.61
CA LEU A 8 -38.26 -8.44 -18.18
C LEU A 8 -36.82 -8.91 -17.90
N LEU A 9 -36.27 -9.75 -18.77
CA LEU A 9 -34.90 -10.26 -18.65
C LEU A 9 -33.87 -9.14 -18.78
N LEU A 10 -34.08 -8.20 -19.71
CA LEU A 10 -33.21 -7.02 -19.88
C LEU A 10 -33.24 -6.09 -18.66
N ILE A 11 -34.41 -5.92 -18.03
CA ILE A 11 -34.54 -5.10 -16.82
C ILE A 11 -33.78 -5.75 -15.65
N ILE A 12 -33.89 -7.07 -15.47
CA ILE A 12 -33.16 -7.80 -14.42
C ILE A 12 -31.64 -7.68 -14.63
N ILE A 13 -31.16 -7.84 -15.87
CA ILE A 13 -29.73 -7.69 -16.20
C ILE A 13 -29.24 -6.26 -15.89
N SER A 14 -30.04 -5.24 -16.19
CA SER A 14 -29.70 -3.85 -15.86
C SER A 14 -29.57 -3.63 -14.34
N ILE A 15 -30.50 -4.17 -13.55
CA ILE A 15 -30.47 -4.08 -12.08
C ILE A 15 -29.24 -4.80 -11.51
N LEU A 16 -28.91 -5.98 -12.04
CA LEU A 16 -27.72 -6.74 -11.64
C LEU A 16 -26.43 -5.98 -11.99
N ALA A 17 -26.36 -5.38 -13.18
CA ALA A 17 -25.19 -4.60 -13.60
C ALA A 17 -24.98 -3.36 -12.71
N VAL A 18 -26.04 -2.62 -12.38
CA VAL A 18 -25.98 -1.46 -11.47
C VAL A 18 -25.54 -1.89 -10.06
N SER A 19 -26.12 -2.98 -9.55
CA SER A 19 -25.77 -3.54 -8.23
C SER A 19 -24.32 -4.01 -8.17
N PHE A 20 -23.85 -4.69 -9.22
CA PHE A 20 -22.47 -5.14 -9.36
C PHE A 20 -21.49 -3.97 -9.47
N SER A 21 -21.84 -2.93 -10.24
CA SER A 21 -21.03 -1.72 -10.36
C SER A 21 -20.92 -0.98 -9.02
N TRP A 22 -22.00 -0.90 -8.24
CA TRP A 22 -21.98 -0.31 -6.89
C TRP A 22 -21.16 -1.15 -5.91
N TYR A 23 -21.33 -2.47 -5.91
CA TYR A 23 -20.51 -3.39 -5.10
C TYR A 23 -19.03 -3.25 -5.43
N PHE A 24 -18.66 -3.28 -6.72
CA PHE A 24 -17.29 -3.13 -7.16
C PHE A 24 -16.72 -1.74 -6.82
N SER A 25 -17.53 -0.68 -6.92
CA SER A 25 -17.13 0.67 -6.52
C SER A 25 -16.84 0.77 -5.02
N LYS A 26 -17.63 0.09 -4.17
CA LYS A 26 -17.44 0.07 -2.70
C LYS A 26 -16.25 -0.78 -2.25
N TYR A 27 -15.96 -1.86 -2.96
CA TYR A 27 -14.80 -2.75 -2.70
C TYR A 27 -13.54 -2.35 -3.45
N ARG A 28 -13.62 -1.37 -4.35
CA ARG A 28 -12.44 -0.69 -4.86
C ARG A 28 -11.82 0.05 -3.68
N SER A 29 -10.82 -0.58 -3.07
CA SER A 29 -10.05 -0.01 -1.97
C SER A 29 -9.83 1.46 -2.24
N PRO A 30 -10.10 2.36 -1.28
CA PRO A 30 -9.83 3.77 -1.48
C PRO A 30 -8.39 3.85 -1.97
N LYS A 31 -8.19 4.33 -3.22
CA LYS A 31 -6.84 4.69 -3.66
C LYS A 31 -6.35 5.61 -2.58
N SER A 32 -5.39 5.14 -1.78
CA SER A 32 -4.92 5.91 -0.64
C SER A 32 -4.48 7.25 -1.22
N HIS A 33 -5.24 8.29 -0.91
CA HIS A 33 -4.90 9.66 -1.26
C HIS A 33 -3.68 10.14 -0.44
N LEU A 34 -3.13 9.25 0.37
CA LEU A 34 -1.81 9.31 0.97
C LEU A 34 -0.83 8.87 -0.11
N ILE A 35 0.23 9.65 -0.32
CA ILE A 35 1.32 9.48 -1.30
C ILE A 35 1.05 10.29 -2.57
N SER A 36 1.50 11.55 -2.49
CA SER A 36 2.21 12.14 -3.62
C SER A 36 3.02 11.04 -4.30
N PRO A 37 2.81 10.77 -5.60
CA PRO A 37 3.43 9.65 -6.30
C PRO A 37 4.92 9.61 -5.98
N ALA A 38 5.54 8.43 -6.06
CA ALA A 38 6.98 8.19 -5.93
C ALA A 38 7.89 9.11 -6.78
N LYS A 39 7.32 10.08 -7.51
CA LYS A 39 7.93 11.18 -8.25
C LYS A 39 9.02 11.97 -7.51
N ASN A 40 9.10 11.90 -6.18
CA ASN A 40 10.16 12.58 -5.39
C ASN A 40 11.16 11.61 -4.71
N ILE A 41 11.11 10.30 -4.98
CA ILE A 41 12.08 9.34 -4.47
C ILE A 41 13.22 9.21 -5.50
N SER A 42 14.45 9.37 -5.06
CA SER A 42 15.61 9.24 -5.95
C SER A 42 15.70 7.82 -6.51
N ALA A 43 16.17 7.67 -7.75
CA ALA A 43 16.36 6.36 -8.37
C ALA A 43 17.24 5.43 -7.50
N ARG A 44 18.24 6.03 -6.83
CA ARG A 44 19.09 5.36 -5.85
C ARG A 44 18.29 4.81 -4.66
N LEU A 45 17.41 5.62 -4.06
CA LEU A 45 16.61 5.16 -2.93
C LEU A 45 15.64 4.05 -3.37
N SER A 46 15.04 4.14 -4.57
CA SER A 46 14.19 3.07 -5.07
C SER A 46 14.95 1.75 -5.30
N SER A 47 16.18 1.80 -5.80
CA SER A 47 16.99 0.59 -5.98
C SER A 47 17.39 -0.02 -4.65
N GLN A 48 17.76 0.82 -3.67
CA GLN A 48 18.08 0.36 -2.32
C GLN A 48 16.87 -0.29 -1.63
N LEU A 49 15.68 0.32 -1.73
CA LEU A 49 14.46 -0.23 -1.15
C LEU A 49 14.11 -1.59 -1.78
N LYS A 50 14.24 -1.73 -3.10
CA LYS A 50 14.01 -3.00 -3.81
C LYS A 50 14.97 -4.09 -3.35
N GLU A 51 16.27 -3.77 -3.26
CA GLU A 51 17.27 -4.71 -2.76
C GLU A 51 16.96 -5.16 -1.31
N LYS A 52 16.64 -4.21 -0.43
CA LYS A 52 16.28 -4.52 0.97
C LYS A 52 14.97 -5.28 1.08
N ALA A 53 13.99 -5.00 0.23
CA ALA A 53 12.73 -5.73 0.16
C ALA A 53 12.93 -7.19 -0.25
N SER A 54 13.80 -7.46 -1.22
CA SER A 54 14.17 -8.83 -1.62
C SER A 54 14.73 -9.61 -0.43
N ASN A 55 15.74 -9.05 0.24
CA ASN A 55 16.35 -9.71 1.41
C ASN A 55 15.34 -9.90 2.56
N LEU A 56 14.44 -8.93 2.75
CA LEU A 56 13.39 -9.02 3.76
C LEU A 56 12.40 -10.14 3.44
N LYS A 57 12.06 -10.36 2.17
CA LYS A 57 11.18 -11.45 1.73
C LYS A 57 11.80 -12.81 2.01
N ASP A 58 13.07 -12.98 1.69
CA ASP A 58 13.81 -14.23 1.97
C ASP A 58 13.84 -14.52 3.48
N TYR A 59 14.09 -13.49 4.29
CA TYR A 59 14.03 -13.58 5.75
C TYR A 59 12.63 -13.94 6.24
N ALA A 60 11.58 -13.30 5.69
CA ALA A 60 10.21 -13.54 6.10
C ALA A 60 9.79 -15.00 5.82
N GLN A 61 10.18 -15.55 4.67
CA GLN A 61 9.95 -16.94 4.29
C GLN A 61 10.63 -17.92 5.24
N LEU A 62 11.90 -17.67 5.55
CA LEU A 62 12.68 -18.52 6.45
C LEU A 62 12.10 -18.58 7.87
N HIS A 63 11.49 -17.48 8.32
CA HIS A 63 11.00 -17.31 9.69
C HIS A 63 9.48 -17.34 9.84
N HIS A 64 8.74 -17.78 8.81
CA HIS A 64 7.27 -17.84 8.82
C HIS A 64 6.61 -16.51 9.22
N CYS A 65 7.18 -15.40 8.77
CA CYS A 65 6.65 -14.05 8.98
C CYS A 65 5.70 -13.66 7.84
N ASN A 66 5.19 -12.43 7.89
CA ASN A 66 4.38 -11.88 6.80
C ASN A 66 5.23 -11.72 5.52
N GLU A 67 4.82 -12.38 4.44
CA GLU A 67 5.49 -12.33 3.13
C GLU A 67 4.88 -11.33 2.14
N THR A 68 3.82 -10.62 2.54
CA THR A 68 3.08 -9.67 1.69
C THR A 68 3.47 -8.22 1.95
N ILE A 69 3.67 -7.84 3.21
CA ILE A 69 3.96 -6.45 3.60
C ILE A 69 5.29 -6.39 4.38
N GLY A 70 6.21 -5.57 3.87
CA GLY A 70 7.47 -5.25 4.51
C GLY A 70 7.51 -3.83 5.05
N PHE A 71 8.11 -3.65 6.24
CA PHE A 71 8.42 -2.33 6.78
C PHE A 71 9.91 -2.07 6.68
N LEU A 72 10.28 -1.01 5.97
CA LEU A 72 11.65 -0.60 5.75
C LEU A 72 11.87 0.79 6.33
N VAL A 73 13.04 1.00 6.94
CA VAL A 73 13.40 2.30 7.50
C VAL A 73 14.84 2.63 7.16
N ASP A 74 15.09 3.85 6.68
CA ASP A 74 16.43 4.32 6.33
C ASP A 74 16.88 5.40 7.32
N MET A 75 17.70 5.01 8.29
CA MET A 75 18.21 5.92 9.32
C MET A 75 19.26 6.91 8.79
N SER A 76 19.78 6.72 7.57
CA SER A 76 20.70 7.70 6.95
C SER A 76 19.98 8.96 6.49
N ILE A 77 18.66 8.89 6.33
CA ILE A 77 17.82 10.04 6.02
C ILE A 77 17.56 10.84 7.30
N GLU A 78 17.86 12.12 7.25
CA GLU A 78 17.68 13.09 8.33
C GLU A 78 16.25 13.09 8.91
N SER A 79 16.16 13.40 10.21
CA SER A 79 14.87 13.67 10.86
C SER A 79 14.15 14.84 10.20
N GLY A 80 12.85 14.69 9.93
CA GLY A 80 12.04 15.66 9.19
C GLY A 80 11.87 15.34 7.70
N LYS A 81 12.58 14.33 7.18
CA LYS A 81 12.35 13.75 5.85
C LYS A 81 11.68 12.38 5.98
N LYS A 82 11.01 11.94 4.91
CA LYS A 82 10.36 10.63 4.87
C LYS A 82 11.42 9.54 4.87
N ARG A 83 11.46 8.75 5.95
CA ARG A 83 12.47 7.71 6.17
C ARG A 83 11.89 6.35 6.51
N PHE A 84 10.56 6.25 6.62
CA PHE A 84 9.83 5.01 6.82
C PHE A 84 9.04 4.67 5.57
N PHE A 85 9.07 3.40 5.18
CA PHE A 85 8.56 2.90 3.92
C PHE A 85 7.78 1.61 4.17
N VAL A 86 6.55 1.55 3.66
CA VAL A 86 5.76 0.31 3.60
C VAL A 86 5.88 -0.23 2.20
N TYR A 87 6.32 -1.47 2.07
CA TYR A 87 6.63 -2.12 0.81
C TYR A 87 5.73 -3.33 0.60
N ASP A 88 5.23 -3.47 -0.63
CA ASP A 88 4.52 -4.66 -1.09
C ASP A 88 5.55 -5.66 -1.61
N LEU A 89 5.74 -6.76 -0.88
CA LEU A 89 6.72 -7.80 -1.18
C LEU A 89 6.23 -8.75 -2.29
N GLU A 90 4.94 -8.75 -2.62
CA GLU A 90 4.38 -9.54 -3.73
C GLU A 90 4.55 -8.81 -5.06
N ASN A 91 4.19 -7.53 -5.08
CA ASN A 91 4.18 -6.69 -6.29
C ASN A 91 5.48 -5.90 -6.49
N ASP A 92 6.46 -6.07 -5.60
CA ASP A 92 7.76 -5.40 -5.63
C ASP A 92 7.62 -3.87 -5.78
N SER A 93 6.75 -3.29 -4.95
CA SER A 93 6.32 -1.89 -5.10
C SER A 93 6.22 -1.16 -3.77
N LEU A 94 6.57 0.13 -3.77
CA LEU A 94 6.43 0.97 -2.59
C LEU A 94 4.96 1.33 -2.37
N MET A 95 4.40 0.88 -1.25
CA MET A 95 3.01 1.15 -0.88
C MET A 95 2.83 2.48 -0.20
N LEU A 96 3.67 2.86 0.78
CA LEU A 96 3.54 4.10 1.57
C LEU A 96 4.91 4.65 1.97
N SER A 97 5.00 5.96 2.19
CA SER A 97 6.17 6.62 2.77
C SER A 97 5.78 7.66 3.80
N GLY A 98 6.45 7.62 4.96
CA GLY A 98 6.10 8.39 6.15
C GLY A 98 7.27 9.10 6.81
N LEU A 99 6.94 10.22 7.47
CA LEU A 99 7.80 10.87 8.45
C LEU A 99 7.86 10.02 9.72
N VAL A 100 8.98 10.10 10.45
CA VAL A 100 9.15 9.40 11.72
C VAL A 100 9.59 10.44 12.75
N ALA A 101 8.88 10.50 13.87
CA ALA A 101 9.27 11.33 15.00
C ALA A 101 10.56 10.83 15.65
N HIS A 102 11.28 11.70 16.34
CA HIS A 102 12.30 11.25 17.29
C HIS A 102 11.62 10.61 18.50
N GLY A 103 12.10 9.45 18.92
CA GLY A 103 11.68 8.83 20.17
C GLY A 103 12.45 9.44 21.36
N SER A 104 11.85 9.44 22.54
CA SER A 104 12.49 9.93 23.77
C SER A 104 13.43 8.91 24.43
N CYS A 105 13.62 7.72 23.83
CA CYS A 105 14.50 6.65 24.31
C CYS A 105 14.37 6.34 25.82
N ASN A 106 13.16 6.38 26.37
CA ASN A 106 12.88 6.18 27.80
C ASN A 106 13.67 7.12 28.74
N GLN A 107 14.15 8.24 28.21
CA GLN A 107 14.64 9.38 28.98
C GLN A 107 13.50 10.38 29.06
N SER A 108 13.27 10.96 30.25
CA SER A 108 12.15 11.86 30.48
C SER A 108 12.15 13.05 29.53
N TRP A 109 13.34 13.50 29.15
CA TRP A 109 13.61 14.63 28.27
C TRP A 109 15.03 14.40 27.71
N LEU A 110 15.20 14.21 26.40
CA LEU A 110 16.49 14.50 25.79
C LEU A 110 16.65 16.02 25.90
N SER A 111 17.38 16.46 26.91
CA SER A 111 17.47 17.85 27.35
C SER A 111 18.15 18.74 26.29
N GLY A 112 17.35 19.41 25.46
CA GLY A 112 17.76 20.56 24.64
C GLY A 112 18.34 20.20 23.29
#